data_AF-A0A1F6AUT4-F1
#
_entry.id   AF-A0A1F6AUT4-F1
#
_cell.length_a   1.000
_cell.length_b   1.000
_cell.length_c   1.000
_cell.angle_alpha   90.00
_cell.angle_beta   90.00
_cell.angle_gamma   90.00
#
_symmetry.space_group_name_H-M   'P 1'
#
loop_
_entity.id
_entity.type
_entity.pdbx_description
1 polymer ?
#
loop_
_entity_poly.entity_id
_entity_poly.type
_entity_poly.pdbx_seq_one_letter_code
_entity_poly.pdbx_strand_id
1 'polypeptide(L)'
;MKKILEFGIGTGASLRMWRDFFPHANIYGADYRTDSLINEDRIESILCDQRRYEHLTSLIDHIGSDIDVVIDDASHRPRDQMYTCQKLMPLLQKSVVYVIEDVANPSITGGLREYDIEIPRLEKARNRYDNMLIVVRHKPSVGAPHRVFSQ
;
A
#
# COMPACT_ATOMS: atom_id res chain seq x y z
N MET A 1 1.39 -7.65 11.74
CA MET A 1 0.53 -7.54 10.54
C MET A 1 -0.66 -8.46 10.72
N LYS A 2 -1.86 -7.92 10.62
CA LYS A 2 -3.16 -8.61 10.59
C LYS A 2 -3.89 -8.37 9.26
N LYS A 3 -3.72 -7.21 8.62
CA LYS A 3 -4.36 -6.88 7.35
C LYS A 3 -3.37 -6.26 6.38
N ILE A 4 -3.29 -6.83 5.19
CA ILE A 4 -2.45 -6.35 4.08
C ILE A 4 -3.35 -6.10 2.89
N LEU A 5 -3.23 -4.94 2.26
CA LEU A 5 -3.94 -4.59 1.04
C LEU A 5 -2.93 -4.40 -0.10
N GLU A 6 -3.18 -5.01 -1.25
CA GLU A 6 -2.39 -4.83 -2.47
C GLU A 6 -3.30 -4.36 -3.62
N PHE A 7 -2.93 -3.26 -4.27
CA PHE A 7 -3.51 -2.84 -5.55
C PHE A 7 -2.73 -3.46 -6.71
N GLY A 8 -3.45 -4.03 -7.67
CA GLY A 8 -2.87 -4.78 -8.79
C GLY A 8 -2.69 -6.26 -8.42
N ILE A 9 -3.65 -7.10 -8.81
CA ILE A 9 -3.64 -8.52 -8.41
C ILE A 9 -2.85 -9.38 -9.41
N GLY A 10 -2.98 -9.09 -10.71
CA GLY A 10 -2.37 -9.89 -11.77
C GLY A 10 -2.80 -11.37 -11.70
N THR A 11 -1.85 -12.26 -11.45
CA THR A 11 -2.11 -13.71 -11.28
C THR A 11 -2.39 -14.11 -9.81
N GLY A 12 -2.28 -13.16 -8.89
CA GLY A 12 -2.39 -13.37 -7.44
C GLY A 12 -1.19 -14.06 -6.81
N ALA A 13 -0.05 -14.13 -7.50
CA ALA A 13 1.16 -14.75 -6.97
C ALA A 13 1.70 -13.99 -5.73
N SER A 14 1.72 -12.66 -5.78
CA SER A 14 2.10 -11.78 -4.67
C SER A 14 1.15 -11.91 -3.48
N LEU A 15 -0.16 -11.93 -3.72
CA LEU A 15 -1.15 -12.16 -2.65
C LEU A 15 -0.89 -13.48 -1.90
N ARG A 16 -0.61 -14.58 -2.62
CA ARG A 16 -0.25 -15.87 -2.02
C ARG A 16 1.07 -15.81 -1.27
N MET A 17 2.07 -15.11 -1.80
CA MET A 17 3.32 -14.85 -1.11
C MET A 17 3.08 -14.12 0.22
N TRP A 18 2.27 -13.06 0.24
CA TRP A 18 1.95 -12.34 1.48
C TRP A 18 1.19 -13.20 2.48
N ARG A 19 0.24 -14.00 2.00
CA ARG A 19 -0.51 -14.97 2.83
C ARG A 19 0.44 -15.95 3.52
N ASP A 20 1.41 -16.48 2.79
CA ASP A 20 2.34 -17.51 3.29
C ASP A 20 3.41 -16.90 4.21
N PHE A 21 3.87 -15.67 3.89
CA PHE A 21 4.85 -14.95 4.71
C PHE A 21 4.27 -14.44 6.03
N PHE A 22 3.01 -14.00 6.03
CA PHE A 22 2.30 -13.54 7.23
C PHE A 22 1.17 -14.52 7.60
N PRO A 23 1.46 -15.56 8.41
CA PRO A 23 0.53 -16.67 8.65
C PRO A 23 -0.76 -16.29 9.39
N HIS A 24 -0.81 -15.11 9.99
CA HIS A 24 -1.97 -14.59 10.72
C HIS A 24 -2.64 -13.39 10.05
N ALA A 25 -2.17 -13.00 8.86
CA ALA A 25 -2.77 -11.89 8.12
C ALA A 25 -3.90 -12.36 7.21
N ASN A 26 -4.93 -11.52 7.10
CA ASN A 26 -5.85 -11.51 5.98
C ASN A 26 -5.25 -10.61 4.89
N ILE A 27 -5.26 -11.11 3.66
CA ILE A 27 -4.74 -10.44 2.48
C ILE A 27 -5.91 -9.98 1.62
N TYR A 28 -5.89 -8.72 1.26
CA TYR A 28 -6.89 -8.10 0.41
C TYR A 28 -6.23 -7.68 -0.91
N GLY A 29 -6.80 -8.12 -2.03
CA GLY A 29 -6.39 -7.67 -3.36
C GLY A 29 -7.41 -6.70 -3.93
N ALA A 30 -6.98 -5.60 -4.51
CA ALA A 30 -7.84 -4.63 -5.19
C ALA A 30 -7.43 -4.50 -6.66
N ASP A 31 -8.35 -4.76 -7.58
CA ASP A 31 -8.10 -4.62 -9.03
C ASP A 31 -9.36 -4.11 -9.74
N TYR A 32 -9.19 -3.36 -10.83
CA TYR A 32 -10.31 -2.91 -11.66
C TYR A 32 -10.73 -3.97 -12.68
N ARG A 33 -9.89 -4.98 -12.86
CA ARG A 33 -10.08 -6.11 -13.75
C ARG A 33 -10.78 -7.26 -13.04
N THR A 34 -11.98 -7.62 -13.50
CA THR A 34 -12.74 -8.74 -12.95
C THR A 34 -12.06 -10.10 -13.19
N ASP A 35 -11.24 -10.23 -14.23
CA ASP A 35 -10.52 -11.46 -14.56
C ASP A 35 -9.26 -11.69 -13.70
N SER A 36 -8.78 -10.66 -12.98
CA SER A 36 -7.70 -10.80 -12.01
C SER A 36 -8.18 -11.25 -10.62
N LEU A 37 -9.49 -11.20 -10.35
CA LEU A 37 -10.03 -11.44 -9.01
C LEU A 37 -9.89 -12.91 -8.60
N ILE A 38 -9.27 -13.15 -7.44
CA ILE A 38 -9.09 -14.46 -6.84
C ILE A 38 -9.52 -14.45 -5.38
N ASN A 39 -10.20 -15.50 -4.93
CA ASN A 39 -10.56 -15.69 -3.53
C ASN A 39 -10.07 -17.06 -3.07
N GLU A 40 -9.27 -17.07 -2.01
CA GLU A 40 -8.66 -18.26 -1.43
C GLU A 40 -8.66 -18.14 0.10
N ASP A 41 -8.14 -19.15 0.80
CA ASP A 41 -7.94 -19.04 2.25
C ASP A 41 -7.13 -17.77 2.60
N ARG A 42 -7.73 -16.92 3.45
CA ARG A 42 -7.21 -15.61 3.88
C ARG A 42 -6.87 -14.63 2.74
N ILE A 43 -7.35 -14.86 1.52
CA ILE A 43 -7.21 -13.93 0.40
C ILE A 43 -8.59 -13.55 -0.11
N GLU A 44 -8.90 -12.26 -0.06
CA GLU A 44 -10.15 -11.69 -0.58
C GLU A 44 -9.83 -10.65 -1.66
N SER A 45 -10.38 -10.82 -2.86
CA SER A 45 -10.25 -9.84 -3.95
C SER A 45 -11.49 -8.96 -4.08
N ILE A 46 -11.28 -7.66 -4.27
CA ILE A 46 -12.34 -6.65 -4.32
C ILE A 46 -12.18 -5.86 -5.63
N LEU A 47 -13.28 -5.74 -6.38
CA LEU A 47 -13.31 -4.93 -7.59
C LEU A 47 -13.17 -3.44 -7.22
N CYS A 48 -12.05 -2.83 -7.58
CA CYS A 48 -11.74 -1.46 -7.22
C CYS A 48 -10.94 -0.76 -8.33
N ASP A 49 -11.43 0.39 -8.78
CA ASP A 49 -10.67 1.28 -9.66
C ASP A 49 -10.00 2.33 -8.77
N GLN A 50 -8.70 2.20 -8.55
CA GLN A 50 -7.95 3.08 -7.64
C GLN A 50 -7.92 4.56 -8.04
N ARG A 51 -8.37 4.87 -9.26
CA ARG A 51 -8.48 6.23 -9.80
C ARG A 51 -9.80 6.90 -9.43
N ARG A 52 -10.70 6.18 -8.74
CA ARG A 52 -12.02 6.64 -8.31
C ARG A 52 -12.11 6.68 -6.80
N TYR A 53 -12.25 7.89 -6.24
CA TYR A 53 -12.30 8.09 -4.79
C TYR A 53 -13.43 7.28 -4.12
N GLU A 54 -14.58 7.21 -4.77
CA GLU A 54 -15.74 6.45 -4.32
C GLU A 54 -15.48 4.93 -4.23
N HIS A 55 -14.60 4.38 -5.08
CA HIS A 55 -14.19 2.98 -4.97
C HIS A 55 -13.21 2.82 -3.79
N LEU A 56 -12.28 3.76 -3.60
CA LEU A 56 -11.35 3.74 -2.47
C LEU A 56 -12.07 3.82 -1.12
N THR A 57 -13.09 4.68 -1.00
CA THR A 57 -13.89 4.76 0.24
C THR A 57 -14.66 3.46 0.48
N SER A 58 -15.31 2.92 -0.56
CA SER A 58 -16.06 1.66 -0.45
C SER A 58 -15.15 0.49 -0.09
N LEU A 59 -13.92 0.46 -0.62
CA LEU A 59 -12.90 -0.53 -0.31
C LEU A 59 -12.52 -0.48 1.18
N ILE A 60 -12.25 0.71 1.73
CA ILE A 60 -11.89 0.87 3.13
C ILE A 60 -13.07 0.64 4.07
N ASP A 61 -14.29 1.02 3.67
CA ASP A 61 -15.51 0.71 4.44
C ASP A 61 -15.73 -0.81 4.55
N HIS A 62 -15.38 -1.57 3.49
CA HIS A 62 -15.47 -3.02 3.48
C HIS A 62 -14.37 -3.71 4.29
N ILE A 63 -13.11 -3.30 4.11
CA ILE A 63 -11.95 -3.94 4.77
C ILE A 63 -11.81 -3.51 6.23
N GLY A 64 -12.11 -2.25 6.53
CA GLY A 64 -11.74 -1.55 7.76
C GLY A 64 -10.46 -0.72 7.60
N SER A 65 -10.35 0.36 8.39
CA SER A 65 -9.22 1.31 8.33
C SER A 65 -7.95 0.85 9.07
N ASP A 66 -8.01 -0.28 9.77
CA ASP A 66 -6.93 -0.92 10.53
C ASP A 66 -5.97 -1.75 9.65
N ILE A 67 -5.72 -1.30 8.42
CA ILE A 67 -4.76 -1.92 7.51
C ILE A 67 -3.34 -1.62 8.01
N ASP A 68 -2.50 -2.65 8.13
CA ASP A 68 -1.11 -2.47 8.57
C ASP A 68 -0.19 -2.05 7.42
N VAL A 69 -0.39 -2.64 6.24
CA VAL A 69 0.42 -2.39 5.03
C VAL A 69 -0.46 -2.27 3.80
N VAL A 70 -0.18 -1.25 2.99
CA VAL A 70 -0.70 -1.12 1.63
C VAL A 70 0.46 -1.25 0.64
N ILE A 71 0.27 -2.04 -0.42
CA ILE A 71 1.18 -2.15 -1.57
C ILE A 71 0.46 -1.65 -2.81
N ASP A 72 1.06 -0.71 -3.55
CA ASP A 72 0.55 -0.20 -4.83
C ASP A 72 1.45 -0.68 -5.97
N ASP A 73 1.08 -1.81 -6.57
CA ASP A 73 1.74 -2.47 -7.71
C ASP A 73 0.80 -2.54 -8.93
N ALA A 74 0.06 -1.45 -9.17
CA ALA A 74 -1.03 -1.44 -10.13
C ALA A 74 -0.64 -0.87 -11.51
N SER A 75 -1.06 0.37 -11.82
CA SER A 75 -0.91 0.90 -13.18
C SER A 75 0.50 1.38 -13.52
N HIS A 76 1.35 1.54 -12.50
CA HIS A 76 2.69 2.14 -12.54
C HIS A 76 2.74 3.56 -13.13
N ARG A 77 1.57 4.19 -13.34
CA ARG A 77 1.50 5.56 -13.83
C ARG A 77 1.76 6.50 -12.66
N PRO A 78 2.75 7.41 -12.75
CA PRO A 78 3.08 8.35 -11.67
C PRO A 78 1.86 9.12 -11.10
N ARG A 79 0.92 9.49 -11.98
CA ARG A 79 -0.31 10.18 -11.58
C ARG A 79 -1.24 9.30 -10.74
N ASP A 80 -1.39 8.03 -11.11
CA ASP A 80 -2.30 7.11 -10.43
C ASP A 80 -1.71 6.73 -9.07
N GLN A 81 -0.42 6.39 -9.00
CA GLN A 81 0.29 6.08 -7.75
C GLN A 81 0.20 7.24 -6.74
N MET A 82 0.47 8.47 -7.20
CA MET A 82 0.35 9.66 -6.35
C MET A 82 -1.10 9.87 -5.90
N TYR A 83 -2.07 9.78 -6.81
CA TYR A 83 -3.48 9.96 -6.50
C TYR A 83 -3.99 8.95 -5.47
N THR A 84 -3.72 7.67 -5.69
CA THR A 84 -4.17 6.58 -4.82
C THR A 84 -3.58 6.74 -3.42
N CYS A 85 -2.27 6.96 -3.30
CA CYS A 85 -1.63 7.22 -2.01
C CYS A 85 -2.25 8.43 -1.30
N GLN A 86 -2.40 9.58 -1.98
CA GLN A 86 -2.97 10.80 -1.39
C GLN A 86 -4.40 10.63 -0.90
N LYS A 87 -5.21 9.84 -1.62
CA LYS A 87 -6.62 9.65 -1.30
C LYS A 87 -6.87 8.56 -0.28
N LEU A 88 -6.04 7.51 -0.27
CA LEU A 88 -6.21 6.37 0.62
C LEU A 88 -5.63 6.64 2.01
N MET A 89 -4.43 7.24 2.11
CA MET A 89 -3.75 7.47 3.39
C MET A 89 -4.61 8.18 4.44
N PRO A 90 -5.43 9.20 4.12
CA PRO A 90 -6.33 9.83 5.10
C PRO A 90 -7.45 8.92 5.65
N LEU A 91 -7.80 7.84 4.94
CA LEU A 91 -8.83 6.87 5.33
C LEU A 91 -8.31 5.78 6.27
N LEU A 92 -6.98 5.69 6.44
CA LEU A 92 -6.30 4.63 7.18
C LEU A 92 -5.82 5.12 8.54
N GLN A 93 -5.56 4.17 9.44
CA GLN A 93 -4.91 4.46 10.72
C GLN A 93 -3.50 5.02 10.52
N LYS A 94 -3.05 5.89 11.43
CA LYS A 94 -1.76 6.58 11.31
C LYS A 94 -0.54 5.65 11.35
N SER A 95 -0.72 4.42 11.83
CA SER A 95 0.31 3.38 11.89
C SER A 95 0.57 2.66 10.56
N VAL A 96 -0.24 2.89 9.53
CA VAL A 96 -0.10 2.20 8.24
C VAL A 96 1.24 2.52 7.58
N VAL A 97 1.81 1.51 6.92
CA VAL A 97 2.92 1.66 5.98
C VAL A 97 2.39 1.50 4.56
N TYR A 98 2.56 2.50 3.71
CA TYR A 98 2.18 2.43 2.30
C TYR A 98 3.45 2.28 1.47
N VAL A 99 3.48 1.29 0.58
CA VAL A 99 4.60 1.01 -0.33
C VAL A 99 4.12 1.21 -1.76
N ILE A 100 4.84 2.01 -2.54
CA ILE A 100 4.62 2.17 -3.98
C ILE A 100 5.72 1.39 -4.70
N GLU A 101 5.34 0.44 -5.54
CA GLU A 101 6.26 -0.35 -6.36
C GLU A 101 6.45 0.25 -7.75
N ASP A 102 7.49 -0.20 -8.45
CA ASP A 102 7.81 0.13 -9.85
C ASP A 102 7.74 1.64 -10.19
N VAL A 103 8.34 2.48 -9.34
CA VAL A 103 8.32 3.93 -9.53
C VAL A 103 9.36 4.35 -10.57
N ALA A 104 8.90 4.65 -11.78
CA ALA A 104 9.77 5.15 -12.86
C ALA A 104 10.26 6.60 -12.67
N ASN A 105 9.60 7.41 -11.84
CA ASN A 105 9.96 8.82 -11.63
C ASN A 105 9.79 9.25 -10.16
N PRO A 106 10.88 9.54 -9.42
CA PRO A 106 10.82 9.95 -8.01
C PRO A 106 10.12 11.29 -7.77
N SER A 107 9.83 12.07 -8.82
CA SER A 107 9.13 13.34 -8.68
C SER A 107 7.72 13.22 -8.08
N ILE A 108 7.13 12.01 -8.07
CA ILE A 108 5.86 11.76 -7.37
C ILE A 108 5.93 12.08 -5.87
N THR A 109 7.11 11.98 -5.26
CA THR A 109 7.34 12.39 -3.85
C THR A 109 7.00 13.86 -3.61
N GLY A 110 7.07 14.71 -4.64
CA GLY A 110 6.71 16.11 -4.58
C GLY A 110 5.23 16.34 -4.26
N GLY A 111 4.35 15.41 -4.63
CA GLY A 111 2.93 15.43 -4.27
C GLY A 111 2.63 14.82 -2.90
N LEU A 112 3.60 14.18 -2.24
CA LEU A 112 3.41 13.44 -0.99
C LEU A 112 4.13 14.08 0.20
N ARG A 113 4.48 15.37 0.09
CA ARG A 113 5.36 16.10 1.04
C ARG A 113 4.81 16.20 2.46
N GLU A 114 3.52 15.99 2.65
CA GLU A 114 2.85 15.93 3.95
C GLU A 114 3.20 14.65 4.73
N TYR A 115 3.70 13.62 4.06
CA TYR A 115 4.10 12.34 4.63
C TYR A 115 5.60 12.26 4.90
N ASP A 116 5.99 11.28 5.72
CA ASP A 116 7.37 10.82 5.82
C ASP A 116 7.64 9.84 4.68
N ILE A 117 8.72 10.08 3.92
CA ILE A 117 9.02 9.36 2.69
C ILE A 117 10.42 8.78 2.78
N GLU A 118 10.52 7.48 2.53
CA GLU A 118 11.77 6.75 2.45
C GLU A 118 11.89 6.08 1.08
N ILE A 119 13.05 6.19 0.44
CA ILE A 119 13.37 5.48 -0.81
C ILE A 119 14.48 4.48 -0.49
N PRO A 120 14.15 3.24 -0.11
CA PRO A 120 15.15 2.26 0.25
C PRO A 120 16.01 1.87 -0.96
N ARG A 121 17.32 1.73 -0.75
CA ARG A 121 18.24 1.24 -1.78
C ARG A 121 18.20 -0.29 -1.78
N LEU A 122 17.70 -0.88 -2.87
CA LEU A 122 17.71 -2.33 -3.05
C LEU A 122 19.05 -2.77 -3.66
N GLU A 123 19.90 -3.42 -2.86
CA GLU A 123 21.26 -3.83 -3.27
C GLU A 123 21.30 -4.80 -4.47
N LYS A 124 20.21 -5.54 -4.72
CA LYS A 124 20.11 -6.56 -5.76
C LYS A 124 19.06 -6.26 -6.83
N ALA A 125 18.53 -5.05 -6.89
CA ALA A 125 17.64 -4.68 -7.98
C ALA A 125 18.41 -4.86 -9.30
N ARG A 126 18.00 -5.85 -10.10
CA ARG A 126 18.51 -6.01 -11.47
C ARG A 126 18.41 -4.64 -12.13
N ASN A 127 19.47 -4.19 -12.82
CA ASN A 127 19.62 -2.88 -13.47
C ASN A 127 18.43 -2.48 -14.37
N ARG A 128 17.27 -2.20 -13.79
CA ARG A 128 16.11 -1.58 -14.42
C ARG A 128 15.85 -0.29 -13.67
N TYR A 129 15.67 0.77 -14.42
CA TYR A 129 15.56 2.13 -13.94
C TYR A 129 14.25 2.40 -13.16
N ASP A 130 13.30 1.47 -13.23
CA ASP A 130 11.96 1.54 -12.65
C ASP A 130 11.81 0.73 -11.35
N ASN A 131 12.81 -0.05 -10.92
CA ASN A 131 12.77 -0.85 -9.68
C ASN A 131 12.94 -0.02 -8.39
N MET A 132 12.34 1.16 -8.33
CA MET A 132 12.38 2.00 -7.14
C MET A 132 11.13 1.77 -6.29
N LEU A 133 11.37 1.44 -5.02
CA LEU A 133 10.33 1.43 -4.01
C LEU A 133 10.28 2.79 -3.32
N ILE A 134 9.06 3.25 -3.05
CA ILE A 134 8.83 4.40 -2.15
C ILE A 134 8.00 3.91 -0.98
N VAL A 135 8.49 4.13 0.23
CA VAL A 135 7.77 3.86 1.47
C VAL A 135 7.24 5.18 2.02
N VAL A 136 5.94 5.24 2.27
CA VAL A 136 5.22 6.42 2.74
C VAL A 136 4.59 6.11 4.10
N ARG A 137 4.81 6.99 5.07
CA ARG A 137 4.28 6.88 6.43
C ARG A 137 3.71 8.22 6.88
N HIS A 138 2.81 8.21 7.86
CA HIS A 138 2.45 9.46 8.52
C HIS A 138 3.64 10.03 9.29
N LYS A 139 3.84 11.35 9.19
CA LYS A 139 4.84 12.03 10.01
C LYS A 139 4.54 11.81 11.50
N PRO A 140 5.56 11.64 12.35
CA PRO A 140 5.37 11.59 13.79
C PRO A 140 4.60 12.84 14.25
N SER A 141 3.63 12.65 15.13
CA SER A 141 2.95 13.78 15.77
C SER A 141 3.99 14.59 16.54
N VAL A 142 4.14 15.87 16.22
CA VAL A 142 4.99 16.78 16.99
C VAL A 142 4.37 16.92 18.38
N GLY A 143 4.90 16.20 19.38
CA GLY A 143 4.49 16.37 20.79
C GLY A 143 4.04 15.14 21.57
N ALA A 144 4.31 13.90 21.14
CA ALA A 144 4.20 12.77 22.09
C ALA A 144 5.39 12.83 23.07
N PRO A 145 5.21 13.14 24.36
CA PRO A 145 6.31 13.10 25.30
C PRO A 145 6.87 11.67 25.33
N HIS A 146 8.20 11.55 25.29
CA HIS A 146 8.89 10.31 25.60
C HIS A 146 8.30 9.75 26.89
N ARG A 147 7.55 8.65 26.82
CA ARG A 147 7.33 7.81 27.99
C ARG A 147 8.68 7.22 28.33
N VAL A 148 9.40 7.92 29.20
CA VAL A 148 10.49 7.33 29.97
C VAL A 148 9.84 6.21 30.77
N PHE A 149 10.05 4.97 30.34
CA PHE A 149 9.80 3.83 31.21
C PHE A 149 10.88 3.89 32.29
N SER A 150 10.52 4.46 33.44
CA SER A 150 11.28 4.32 34.67
C SER A 150 10.66 3.19 35.49
N GLN A 151 11.51 2.18 35.73
CA GLN A 151 11.42 1.01 36.61
C GLN A 151 10.59 -0.18 36.13
#